data_AF-A0A537ZBP7-F1
#
_entry.id   AF-A0A537ZBP7-F1
#
_cell.length_a   1.000
_cell.length_b   1.000
_cell.length_c   1.000
_cell.angle_alpha   90.00
_cell.angle_beta   90.00
_cell.angle_gamma   90.00
#
_symmetry.space_group_name_H-M   'P 1'
#
loop_
_entity.id
_entity.type
_entity.pdbx_description
1 polymer ?
#
loop_
_entity_poly.entity_id
_entity_poly.type
_entity_poly.pdbx_seq_one_letter_code
_entity_poly.pdbx_strand_id
1 'polypeptide(L)'
;MRILIFHGYLLRGTGSNIYNASLVQTLTGMGHEVHLLCQDHDAAALPFVDAVGRFEHGRLEVEAHREPVRCTAYLPDIGRVLPVYVADPYDHFDATLFHELTDEQLSHYLDANVAAVREVADRARPDVALANHLVAGP
;
A
#
# COMPACT_ATOMS: atom_id res chain seq x y z
N MET A 1 -14.19 0.59 13.53
CA MET A 1 -14.25 -0.36 12.40
C MET A 1 -12.83 -0.70 12.00
N ARG A 2 -12.63 -1.86 11.38
CA ARG A 2 -11.41 -2.25 10.68
C ARG A 2 -11.59 -1.95 9.20
N ILE A 3 -10.71 -1.11 8.66
CA ILE A 3 -10.85 -0.56 7.31
C ILE A 3 -9.61 -0.99 6.53
N LEU A 4 -9.80 -1.70 5.42
CA LEU A 4 -8.72 -1.98 4.48
C LEU A 4 -8.71 -0.90 3.41
N ILE A 5 -7.55 -0.27 3.18
CA ILE A 5 -7.34 0.68 2.09
C ILE A 5 -6.24 0.14 1.19
N PHE A 6 -6.57 -0.08 -0.08
CA PHE A 6 -5.57 -0.37 -1.09
C PHE A 6 -5.23 0.91 -1.86
N HIS A 7 -3.96 1.30 -1.84
CA HIS A 7 -3.40 2.37 -2.64
C HIS A 7 -1.98 1.98 -3.05
N GLY A 8 -1.83 1.30 -4.18
CA GLY A 8 -0.56 0.68 -4.64
C GLY A 8 0.58 1.63 -5.01
N TYR A 9 0.63 2.84 -4.44
CA TYR A 9 1.63 3.88 -4.68
C TYR A 9 2.16 4.44 -3.35
N LEU A 10 2.99 5.47 -3.43
CA LEU A 10 3.55 6.17 -2.26
C LEU A 10 2.48 6.98 -1.51
N LEU A 11 2.86 7.60 -0.38
CA LEU A 11 1.97 8.41 0.46
C LEU A 11 2.38 9.88 0.54
N ARG A 12 3.34 10.28 -0.29
CA ARG A 12 3.82 11.67 -0.44
C ARG A 12 3.91 12.06 -1.92
N GLY A 13 4.02 13.36 -2.19
CA GLY A 13 4.17 13.89 -3.55
C GLY A 13 2.83 14.16 -4.23
N THR A 14 2.35 13.24 -5.06
CA THR A 14 1.17 13.47 -5.93
C THR A 14 -0.14 13.60 -5.16
N GLY A 15 -1.18 14.11 -5.83
CA GLY A 15 -2.49 14.35 -5.22
C GLY A 15 -3.17 13.10 -4.64
N SER A 16 -3.10 11.96 -5.32
CA SER A 16 -3.70 10.70 -4.81
C SER A 16 -2.94 10.15 -3.62
N ASN A 17 -1.62 10.33 -3.57
CA ASN A 17 -0.78 9.96 -2.43
C ASN A 17 -1.16 10.79 -1.19
N ILE A 18 -1.24 12.13 -1.35
CA ILE A 18 -1.66 13.03 -0.27
C ILE A 18 -3.08 12.72 0.20
N TYR A 19 -4.01 12.49 -0.74
CA TYR A 19 -5.39 12.12 -0.43
C TYR A 19 -5.47 10.87 0.46
N ASN A 20 -4.75 9.81 0.10
CA ASN A 20 -4.75 8.57 0.87
C ASN A 20 -4.10 8.76 2.25
N ALA A 21 -2.99 9.50 2.33
CA ALA A 21 -2.36 9.82 3.61
C ALA A 21 -3.32 10.59 4.53
N SER A 22 -3.99 11.63 4.03
CA SER A 22 -4.96 12.41 4.78
C SER A 22 -6.20 11.60 5.19
N LEU A 23 -6.68 10.73 4.29
CA LEU A 23 -7.80 9.83 4.56
C LEU A 23 -7.47 8.87 5.71
N VAL A 24 -6.34 8.18 5.62
CA VAL A 24 -5.88 7.23 6.64
C VAL A 24 -5.69 7.94 7.97
N GLN A 25 -4.99 9.08 7.98
CA GLN A 25 -4.77 9.88 9.19
C GLN A 25 -6.08 10.29 9.87
N THR A 26 -7.10 10.66 9.08
CA THR A 26 -8.40 11.08 9.62
C THR A 26 -9.15 9.88 10.19
N LEU A 27 -9.19 8.75 9.47
CA LEU A 27 -9.87 7.53 9.93
C LEU A 27 -9.25 6.98 11.23
N THR A 28 -7.93 6.97 11.34
CA THR A 28 -7.23 6.57 12.57
C THR A 28 -7.51 7.54 13.72
N GLY A 29 -7.53 8.85 13.43
CA GLY A 29 -7.94 9.90 14.38
C GLY A 29 -9.38 9.79 14.87
N MET A 30 -10.28 9.22 14.06
CA MET A 30 -11.65 8.87 14.44
C MET A 30 -11.75 7.56 15.25
N GLY A 31 -10.62 6.93 15.57
CA GLY A 31 -10.54 5.73 16.38
C GLY A 31 -10.76 4.43 15.60
N HIS A 32 -10.70 4.46 14.26
CA HIS A 32 -10.74 3.25 13.44
C HIS A 32 -9.38 2.56 13.39
N GLU A 33 -9.40 1.26 13.12
CA GLU A 33 -8.21 0.47 12.79
C GLU A 33 -8.09 0.42 11.27
N VAL A 34 -6.93 0.80 10.74
CA VAL A 34 -6.69 0.94 9.31
C VAL A 34 -5.55 0.04 8.86
N HIS A 35 -5.82 -0.77 7.84
CA HIS A 35 -4.88 -1.62 7.15
C HIS A 35 -4.62 -1.04 5.77
N LEU A 36 -3.52 -0.31 5.62
CA LEU A 36 -3.17 0.42 4.41
C LEU A 36 -2.16 -0.39 3.58
N LEU A 37 -2.50 -0.79 2.37
CA LEU A 37 -1.52 -1.30 1.41
C LEU A 37 -0.97 -0.13 0.60
N CYS A 38 0.36 0.03 0.56
CA CYS A 38 1.06 1.08 -0.15
C CYS A 38 2.47 0.67 -0.59
N GLN A 39 3.16 1.53 -1.32
CA GLN A 39 4.55 1.33 -1.76
C GLN A 39 5.53 2.35 -1.14
N ASP A 40 5.09 3.09 -0.12
CA ASP A 40 5.92 4.08 0.57
C ASP A 40 6.90 3.39 1.53
N HIS A 41 8.15 3.23 1.12
CA HIS A 41 9.20 2.58 1.91
C HIS A 41 9.45 3.27 3.26
N ASP A 42 9.19 4.59 3.33
CA ASP A 42 9.31 5.44 4.51
C ASP A 42 7.97 5.66 5.23
N ALA A 43 7.02 4.73 5.08
CA ALA A 43 5.72 4.80 5.75
C ALA A 43 5.84 4.93 7.27
N ALA A 44 6.83 4.29 7.91
CA ALA A 44 7.07 4.39 9.35
C ALA A 44 7.32 5.84 9.83
N ALA A 45 7.84 6.72 8.98
CA ALA A 45 8.09 8.12 9.31
C ALA A 45 6.80 8.97 9.33
N LEU A 46 5.69 8.46 8.80
CA LEU A 46 4.41 9.17 8.83
C LEU A 46 3.82 9.12 10.25
N PRO A 47 3.33 10.23 10.81
CA PRO A 47 2.93 10.29 12.21
C PRO A 47 1.73 9.41 12.57
N PHE A 48 0.95 8.99 11.58
CA PHE A 48 -0.25 8.17 11.75
C PHE A 48 -0.01 6.67 11.49
N VAL A 49 1.20 6.25 11.11
CA VAL A 49 1.54 4.84 10.83
C VAL A 49 2.17 4.22 12.07
N ASP A 50 1.47 3.31 12.73
CA ASP A 50 1.93 2.74 14.00
C ASP A 50 2.75 1.47 13.82
N ALA A 51 2.51 0.74 12.73
CA ALA A 51 3.23 -0.47 12.36
C ALA A 51 3.46 -0.56 10.85
N VAL A 52 4.51 -1.28 10.46
CA VAL A 52 4.81 -1.57 9.05
C VAL A 52 4.88 -3.08 8.83
N GLY A 53 4.16 -3.56 7.83
CA GLY A 53 4.18 -4.94 7.36
C GLY A 53 4.97 -5.07 6.06
N ARG A 54 5.92 -6.01 6.00
CA ARG A 54 6.71 -6.29 4.79
C ARG A 54 6.63 -7.78 4.46
N PHE A 55 6.63 -8.09 3.17
CA PHE A 55 6.64 -9.47 2.71
C PHE A 55 8.08 -9.92 2.50
N GLU A 56 8.60 -10.75 3.40
CA GLU A 56 9.95 -11.31 3.33
C GLU A 56 9.85 -12.82 3.11
N HIS A 57 10.51 -13.33 2.07
CA HIS A 57 10.50 -14.77 1.74
C HIS A 57 9.08 -15.36 1.63
N GLY A 58 8.13 -14.58 1.11
CA GLY A 58 6.73 -14.97 0.96
C GLY A 58 5.92 -14.98 2.26
N ARG A 59 6.43 -14.41 3.35
CA ARG A 59 5.73 -14.27 4.63
C ARG A 59 5.60 -12.82 5.03
N LEU A 60 4.45 -12.48 5.61
CA LEU A 60 4.21 -11.16 6.14
C LEU A 60 4.82 -11.02 7.55
N GLU A 61 5.85 -10.19 7.66
CA GLU A 61 6.44 -9.76 8.93
C GLU A 61 5.91 -8.37 9.27
N VAL A 62 5.45 -8.16 10.51
CA VAL A 62 4.88 -6.88 10.96
C VAL A 62 5.66 -6.35 12.16
N GLU A 63 6.23 -5.16 12.00
CA GLU A 63 6.95 -4.44 13.03
C GLU A 63 6.09 -3.29 13.57
N ALA A 64 5.84 -3.27 14.87
CA ALA A 64 5.17 -2.15 15.54
C ALA A 64 6.20 -1.11 15.98
N HIS A 65 5.98 0.14 15.59
CA HIS A 65 6.81 1.29 15.98
C HIS A 65 6.15 2.13 17.09
N ARG A 66 4.82 2.07 17.22
CA ARG A 66 4.03 2.81 18.22
C ARG A 66 2.87 1.97 18.73
N GLU A 67 2.46 2.22 19.97
CA GLU A 67 1.29 1.61 20.60
C GLU A 67 0.32 2.69 21.13
N PRO A 68 -1.01 2.45 21.07
CA PRO A 68 -1.67 1.31 20.45
C PRO A 68 -1.61 1.35 18.92
N VAL A 69 -1.40 0.21 18.26
CA VAL A 69 -1.44 0.13 16.78
C VAL A 69 -2.86 0.42 16.27
N ARG A 70 -3.03 1.54 15.56
CA ARG A 70 -4.26 1.88 14.84
C ARG A 70 -4.09 1.86 13.33
N CYS A 71 -2.89 2.11 12.84
CA CYS A 71 -2.57 1.98 11.42
C CYS A 71 -1.42 1.00 11.22
N THR A 72 -1.63 -0.02 10.39
CA THR A 72 -0.54 -0.80 9.82
C THR A 72 -0.42 -0.52 8.33
N ALA A 73 0.75 -0.07 7.89
CA ALA A 73 1.08 0.09 6.48
C ALA A 73 1.77 -1.18 5.96
N TYR A 74 1.17 -1.86 4.99
CA TYR A 74 1.68 -3.07 4.36
C TYR A 74 2.31 -2.72 3.03
N LEU A 75 3.50 -3.24 2.77
CA LEU A 75 4.26 -3.03 1.54
C LEU A 75 4.37 -4.35 0.78
N PRO A 76 3.45 -4.62 -0.18
CA PRO A 76 3.54 -5.78 -1.06
C PRO A 76 4.88 -5.76 -1.83
N ASP A 77 5.55 -6.90 -1.89
CA ASP A 77 6.80 -7.04 -2.64
C ASP A 77 6.51 -7.13 -4.15
N ILE A 78 6.48 -5.97 -4.80
CA ILE A 78 6.31 -5.84 -6.26
C ILE A 78 7.65 -5.77 -7.01
N GLY A 79 8.77 -6.01 -6.30
CA GLY A 79 10.09 -5.72 -6.81
C GLY A 79 10.28 -4.22 -7.11
N ARG A 80 10.99 -3.92 -8.20
CA ARG A 80 11.31 -2.53 -8.58
C ARG A 80 10.31 -1.90 -9.55
N VAL A 81 9.55 -2.69 -10.31
CA VAL A 81 8.69 -2.15 -11.37
C VAL A 81 7.43 -1.56 -10.75
N LEU A 82 7.25 -0.25 -10.90
CA LEU A 82 6.04 0.45 -10.48
C LEU A 82 5.23 0.89 -11.71
N PRO A 83 4.11 0.22 -12.03
CA PRO A 83 3.20 0.61 -13.09
C PRO A 83 2.58 2.00 -12.89
N VAL A 84 2.75 2.91 -13.85
CA VAL A 84 2.25 4.29 -13.76
C VAL A 84 1.60 4.78 -15.05
N TYR A 85 0.74 5.79 -14.93
CA TYR A 85 0.19 6.52 -16.09
C TYR A 85 1.10 7.66 -16.54
N VAL A 86 1.70 8.36 -15.57
CA VAL A 86 2.72 9.39 -15.80
C VAL A 86 4.00 8.94 -15.12
N ALA A 87 5.08 8.88 -15.87
CA ALA A 87 6.40 8.57 -15.33
C ALA A 87 6.95 9.78 -14.55
N ASP A 88 7.41 9.51 -13.33
CA ASP A 88 8.04 10.45 -12.41
C ASP A 88 9.16 9.67 -11.67
N PRO A 89 10.27 10.28 -11.26
CA PRO A 89 11.19 9.68 -10.30
C PRO A 89 10.49 9.30 -8.99
N TYR A 90 10.44 7.99 -8.72
CA TYR A 90 10.06 7.44 -7.43
C TYR A 90 11.26 6.72 -6.82
N ASP A 91 11.64 7.12 -5.62
CA ASP A 91 12.70 6.43 -4.89
C ASP A 91 12.35 4.94 -4.76
N HIS A 92 13.36 4.09 -4.92
CA HIS A 92 13.28 2.62 -4.91
C HIS A 92 12.62 1.95 -6.13
N PHE A 93 11.96 2.69 -7.02
CA PHE A 93 11.21 2.11 -8.14
C PHE A 93 11.69 2.54 -9.53
N ASP A 94 11.50 1.62 -10.47
CA ASP A 94 11.60 1.85 -11.91
C ASP A 94 10.18 2.12 -12.43
N ALA A 95 9.80 3.40 -12.51
CA ALA A 95 8.49 3.83 -12.95
C ALA A 95 8.28 3.47 -14.43
N THR A 96 7.36 2.54 -14.71
CA THR A 96 7.13 2.00 -16.06
C THR A 96 5.72 2.33 -16.49
N LEU A 97 5.55 2.90 -17.69
CA LEU A 97 4.22 3.23 -18.19
C LEU A 97 3.41 1.95 -18.43
N PHE A 98 2.10 1.98 -18.17
CA PHE A 98 1.25 0.79 -18.32
C PHE A 98 1.35 0.12 -19.70
N HIS A 99 1.52 0.90 -20.77
CA HIS A 99 1.64 0.37 -22.14
C HIS A 99 3.03 -0.15 -22.50
N GLU A 100 4.02 0.07 -21.63
CA GLU A 100 5.40 -0.39 -21.78
C GLU A 100 5.70 -1.64 -20.94
N LEU A 101 4.77 -2.06 -20.08
CA LEU A 101 4.90 -3.27 -19.28
C LEU A 101 4.88 -4.51 -20.16
N THR A 102 5.75 -5.47 -19.84
CA THR A 102 5.59 -6.84 -20.31
C THR A 102 4.46 -7.53 -19.55
N ASP A 103 3.88 -8.58 -20.14
CA ASP A 103 2.87 -9.42 -19.47
C ASP A 103 3.39 -10.01 -18.16
N GLU A 104 4.69 -10.35 -18.11
CA GLU A 104 5.35 -10.87 -16.91
C GLU A 104 5.44 -9.80 -15.80
N GLN A 105 5.84 -8.58 -16.14
CA GLN A 105 5.89 -7.47 -15.18
C GLN A 105 4.50 -7.13 -14.63
N LEU A 106 3.50 -7.08 -15.52
CA LEU A 106 2.11 -6.84 -15.12
C LEU A 106 1.59 -7.95 -14.22
N SER A 107 1.82 -9.22 -14.60
CA SER A 107 1.40 -10.37 -13.81
C SER A 107 2.05 -10.39 -12.43
N HIS A 108 3.36 -10.14 -12.35
CA HIS A 108 4.07 -10.05 -11.07
C HIS A 108 3.50 -8.95 -10.16
N TYR A 109 3.28 -7.75 -10.69
CA TYR A 109 2.69 -6.64 -9.95
C TYR A 109 1.29 -7.00 -9.42
N LEU A 110 0.44 -7.58 -10.26
CA LEU A 110 -0.91 -7.96 -9.88
C LEU A 110 -0.91 -9.09 -8.83
N ASP A 111 -0.12 -10.14 -9.05
CA ASP A 111 -0.04 -11.29 -8.15
C ASP A 111 0.46 -10.89 -6.76
N ALA A 112 1.50 -10.05 -6.68
CA ALA A 112 2.03 -9.55 -5.41
C ALA A 112 0.99 -8.74 -4.62
N ASN A 113 0.29 -7.82 -5.28
CA ASN A 113 -0.74 -7.00 -4.63
C ASN A 113 -1.96 -7.85 -4.23
N VAL A 114 -2.42 -8.76 -5.09
CA VAL A 114 -3.57 -9.64 -4.79
C VAL A 114 -3.24 -10.58 -3.63
N ALA A 115 -2.04 -11.17 -3.60
CA ALA A 115 -1.58 -11.99 -2.49
C ALA A 115 -1.55 -11.21 -1.18
N ALA A 116 -1.00 -9.98 -1.20
CA ALA A 116 -0.94 -9.13 -0.03
C ALA A 116 -2.33 -8.72 0.47
N VAL A 117 -3.24 -8.34 -0.42
CA VAL A 117 -4.63 -8.01 -0.05
C VAL A 117 -5.31 -9.22 0.60
N ARG A 118 -5.13 -10.43 0.05
CA ARG A 118 -5.70 -11.66 0.64
C ARG A 118 -5.16 -11.91 2.04
N GLU A 119 -3.85 -11.90 2.21
CA GLU A 119 -3.20 -12.13 3.52
C GLU A 119 -3.65 -11.10 4.56
N VAL A 120 -3.66 -9.81 4.19
CA VAL A 120 -4.10 -8.74 5.09
C VAL A 120 -5.59 -8.87 5.42
N ALA A 121 -6.44 -9.19 4.43
CA ALA A 121 -7.87 -9.36 4.66
C ALA A 121 -8.18 -10.55 5.59
N ASP A 122 -7.48 -11.68 5.43
CA ASP A 122 -7.64 -12.87 6.28
C ASP A 122 -7.22 -12.60 7.72
N ARG A 123 -6.10 -11.87 7.90
CA ARG A 123 -5.58 -11.48 9.22
C ARG A 123 -6.45 -10.43 9.91
N ALA A 124 -6.73 -9.32 9.22
CA ALA A 124 -7.43 -8.16 9.77
C ALA A 124 -8.94 -8.40 9.90
N ARG A 125 -9.52 -9.19 8.99
CA ARG A 125 -10.97 -9.36 8.81
C ARG A 125 -11.67 -7.99 8.76
N PRO A 126 -11.36 -7.13 7.77
CA PRO A 126 -11.89 -5.77 7.71
C PRO A 126 -13.41 -5.75 7.58
N ASP A 127 -14.04 -4.75 8.19
CA ASP A 127 -15.49 -4.54 8.11
C ASP A 127 -15.87 -3.87 6.77
N VAL A 128 -14.94 -3.11 6.18
CA VAL A 128 -15.08 -2.42 4.89
C VAL A 128 -13.73 -2.32 4.19
N ALA A 129 -13.74 -2.30 2.86
CA ALA A 129 -12.56 -2.09 2.03
C ALA A 129 -12.78 -0.94 1.04
N LEU A 130 -11.74 -0.13 0.82
CA LEU A 130 -11.67 0.91 -0.20
C LEU A 130 -10.45 0.67 -1.08
N ALA A 131 -10.65 0.53 -2.38
CA ALA A 131 -9.55 0.38 -3.34
C ALA A 131 -9.43 1.64 -4.19
N ASN A 132 -8.34 2.37 -4.00
CA ASN A 132 -7.92 3.46 -4.88
C ASN A 132 -7.02 2.90 -5.97
N HIS A 133 -7.16 3.41 -7.21
CA HIS A 133 -6.46 2.86 -8.37
C HIS A 133 -6.72 1.36 -8.59
N LEU A 134 -7.97 0.90 -8.38
CA LEU A 134 -8.36 -0.51 -8.51
C LEU A 134 -8.06 -1.10 -9.89
N VAL A 135 -8.23 -0.29 -10.95
CA VAL A 135 -8.00 -0.72 -12.33
C VAL A 135 -6.59 -0.32 -12.73
N ALA A 136 -5.74 -1.32 -12.96
CA ALA A 136 -4.41 -1.16 -13.54
C ALA A 136 -4.53 -1.01 -15.06
N GLY A 137 -4.64 0.23 -15.54
CA GLY A 137 -4.75 0.53 -16.96
C GLY A 137 -4.78 2.03 -17.25
N PRO A 138 -4.54 2.43 -18.52
CA PRO A 138 -4.72 3.80 -18.98
C PRO A 138 -6.17 4.27 -18.96
#